data_AF-A0A1H7XAK5-F1
#
_entry.id   AF-A0A1H7XAK5-F1
#
_cell.length_a   1.000
_cell.length_b   1.000
_cell.length_c   1.000
_cell.angle_alpha   90.00
_cell.angle_beta   90.00
_cell.angle_gamma   90.00
#
_symmetry.space_group_name_H-M   'P 1'
#
loop_
_entity.id
_entity.type
_entity.pdbx_description
1 polymer ?
#
loop_
_entity_poly.entity_id
_entity_poly.type
_entity_poly.pdbx_seq_one_letter_code
_entity_poly.pdbx_strand_id
1 'polypeptide(L)'
;MRRQFRWIVMAAALVTICVACSPAMAIGYLSGVLEKAAYVRALTSLLDNAPAWTREILKRNGAYVSSWRVTEDIDGTTYELFNMCVQVAKCIDTSIVLMFAPNGTQAWAGLSEKGVKSYLGGPSEAQQVVLKRQLYVPEPPPATGPYLFDVMKRNPAYARALNGLLDHADKLPTWAQGMGKGNGWAVHSPVTKATIDGTTYELFATCESQNCNLS
;
A
#
# COMPACT_ATOMS: atom_id res chain seq x y z
N MET A 1 -16.35 -60.85 53.60
CA MET A 1 -16.80 -60.57 52.22
C MET A 1 -16.35 -59.17 51.81
N ARG A 2 -15.67 -59.08 50.66
CA ARG A 2 -15.43 -57.96 49.70
C ARG A 2 -15.66 -56.51 50.20
N ARG A 3 -14.61 -55.67 50.30
CA ARG A 3 -13.93 -54.82 49.27
C ARG A 3 -14.74 -53.58 48.84
N GLN A 4 -14.00 -52.49 48.59
CA GLN A 4 -14.20 -51.37 47.64
C GLN A 4 -14.33 -49.98 48.31
N PHE A 5 -13.74 -48.88 47.84
CA PHE A 5 -12.67 -48.59 46.88
C PHE A 5 -12.29 -47.11 47.09
N ARG A 6 -10.98 -46.80 47.19
CA ARG A 6 -10.43 -45.43 47.08
C ARG A 6 -10.62 -44.91 45.66
N TRP A 7 -11.02 -43.65 45.47
CA TRP A 7 -10.62 -42.88 44.28
C TRP A 7 -10.34 -41.42 44.62
N ILE A 8 -9.05 -41.10 44.51
CA ILE A 8 -8.46 -39.77 44.35
C ILE A 8 -8.78 -39.34 42.92
N VAL A 9 -9.31 -38.14 42.70
CA VAL A 9 -9.29 -37.49 41.38
C VAL A 9 -8.64 -36.13 41.54
N MET A 10 -7.42 -36.05 41.04
CA MET A 10 -6.64 -34.82 40.81
C MET A 10 -7.40 -33.89 39.86
N ALA A 11 -7.60 -32.64 40.27
CA ALA A 11 -8.02 -31.58 39.37
C ALA A 11 -6.79 -31.09 38.59
N ALA A 12 -6.80 -31.34 37.27
CA ALA A 12 -5.79 -30.89 36.33
C ALA A 12 -5.85 -29.36 36.17
N ALA A 13 -4.73 -28.69 36.44
CA ALA A 13 -4.53 -27.29 36.14
C ALA A 13 -4.47 -27.08 34.61
N LEU A 14 -5.48 -26.41 34.07
CA LEU A 14 -5.59 -26.07 32.66
C LEU A 14 -4.68 -24.87 32.37
N VAL A 15 -3.48 -25.12 31.84
CA VAL A 15 -2.59 -24.06 31.35
C VAL A 15 -3.17 -23.56 30.02
N THR A 16 -3.91 -22.45 30.08
CA THR A 16 -4.40 -21.74 28.90
C THR A 16 -3.23 -20.98 28.28
N ILE A 17 -2.49 -21.64 27.39
CA ILE A 17 -1.50 -20.97 26.53
C ILE A 17 -2.30 -20.11 25.55
N CYS A 18 -2.36 -18.80 25.80
CA CYS A 18 -2.79 -17.83 24.82
C CYS A 18 -1.84 -17.92 23.63
N VAL A 19 -2.24 -18.69 22.62
CA VAL A 19 -1.71 -18.57 21.27
C VAL A 19 -2.03 -17.15 20.84
N ALA A 20 -1.05 -16.26 20.97
CA ALA A 20 -1.02 -15.03 20.21
C ALA A 20 -0.97 -15.46 18.75
N CYS A 21 -2.15 -15.60 18.14
CA CYS A 21 -2.30 -15.57 16.70
C CYS A 21 -1.78 -14.19 16.29
N SER A 22 -0.49 -14.08 16.03
CA SER A 22 0.03 -12.99 15.22
C SER A 22 -0.72 -13.12 13.90
N PRO A 23 -1.68 -12.23 13.58
CA PRO A 23 -2.29 -12.28 12.27
C PRO A 23 -1.13 -12.07 11.30
N ALA A 24 -0.90 -13.08 10.45
CA ALA A 24 0.01 -12.98 9.34
C ALA A 24 -0.22 -11.61 8.69
N MET A 25 0.86 -10.83 8.58
CA MET A 25 0.83 -9.50 7.99
C MET A 25 0.42 -9.64 6.53
N ALA A 26 -0.89 -9.65 6.27
CA ALA A 26 -1.45 -9.45 4.95
C ALA A 26 -0.76 -8.20 4.41
N ILE A 27 -0.02 -8.35 3.31
CA ILE A 27 0.76 -7.28 2.68
C ILE A 27 -0.23 -6.15 2.42
N GLY A 28 -0.16 -5.13 3.28
CA GLY A 28 -1.32 -4.31 3.61
C GLY A 28 -1.29 -3.07 2.76
N TYR A 29 -2.18 -2.97 1.77
CA TYR A 29 -2.54 -1.67 1.22
C TYR A 29 -3.60 -1.03 2.10
N LEU A 30 -3.79 0.28 1.95
CA LEU A 30 -4.84 1.00 2.67
C LEU A 30 -6.20 0.34 2.42
N SER A 31 -6.47 -0.09 1.19
CA SER A 31 -7.71 -0.79 0.82
C SER A 31 -7.99 -2.01 1.71
N GLY A 32 -6.98 -2.81 2.03
CA GLY A 32 -7.12 -3.98 2.90
C GLY A 32 -7.40 -3.62 4.36
N VAL A 33 -6.82 -2.54 4.89
CA VAL A 33 -7.14 -2.12 6.28
C VAL A 33 -8.50 -1.44 6.38
N LEU A 34 -8.99 -0.84 5.30
CA LEU A 34 -10.32 -0.24 5.24
C LEU A 34 -11.46 -1.26 5.18
N GLU A 35 -11.17 -2.56 5.11
CA GLU A 35 -12.16 -3.61 5.37
C GLU A 35 -12.53 -3.70 6.87
N LYS A 36 -11.68 -3.15 7.75
CA LYS A 36 -11.89 -3.15 9.20
C LYS A 36 -12.65 -1.90 9.64
N ALA A 37 -13.80 -2.10 10.30
CA ALA A 37 -14.66 -0.99 10.74
C ALA A 37 -13.97 0.03 11.66
N ALA A 38 -13.02 -0.40 12.50
CA ALA A 38 -12.27 0.51 13.37
C ALA A 38 -11.47 1.54 12.56
N TYR A 39 -10.72 1.08 11.56
CA TYR A 39 -9.91 1.92 10.68
C TYR A 39 -10.77 2.90 9.89
N VAL A 40 -11.89 2.43 9.33
CA VAL A 40 -12.82 3.30 8.59
C VAL A 40 -13.36 4.41 9.48
N ARG A 41 -13.76 4.11 10.72
CA ARG A 41 -14.26 5.12 11.67
C ARG A 41 -13.18 6.14 12.03
N ALA A 42 -11.99 5.66 12.41
CA ALA A 42 -10.88 6.53 12.77
C ALA A 42 -10.48 7.45 11.60
N LEU A 43 -10.39 6.89 10.39
CA LEU A 43 -10.05 7.67 9.20
C LEU A 43 -11.15 8.66 8.82
N THR A 44 -12.43 8.26 8.87
CA THR A 44 -13.55 9.15 8.57
C THR A 44 -13.53 10.37 9.49
N SER A 45 -13.39 10.12 10.80
CA SER A 45 -13.31 11.18 11.81
C SER A 45 -12.09 12.08 11.61
N LEU A 46 -10.92 11.50 11.30
CA LEU A 46 -9.70 12.26 11.03
C LEU A 46 -9.87 13.21 9.84
N LEU A 47 -10.48 12.71 8.76
CA LEU A 47 -10.65 13.46 7.53
C LEU A 47 -11.81 14.46 7.60
N ASP A 48 -12.59 14.49 8.69
CA ASP A 48 -13.78 15.33 8.77
C ASP A 48 -13.51 16.82 8.63
N ASN A 49 -12.34 17.25 9.10
CA ASN A 49 -11.88 18.63 9.05
C ASN A 49 -10.71 18.82 8.07
N ALA A 50 -10.51 17.87 7.14
CA ALA A 50 -9.42 17.89 6.17
C ALA A 50 -9.85 18.52 4.83
N PRO A 51 -8.89 18.90 3.96
CA PRO A 51 -9.19 19.35 2.60
C PRO A 51 -10.04 18.32 1.83
N ALA A 52 -10.98 18.81 1.02
CA ALA A 52 -12.00 17.97 0.37
C ALA A 52 -11.43 16.83 -0.49
N TRP A 53 -10.25 17.02 -1.11
CA TRP A 53 -9.64 15.97 -1.93
C TRP A 53 -9.30 14.70 -1.13
N THR A 54 -9.03 14.84 0.17
CA THR A 54 -8.69 13.68 1.02
C THR A 54 -9.85 12.71 1.15
N ARG A 55 -11.10 13.15 0.89
CA ARG A 55 -12.28 12.27 0.94
C ARG A 55 -12.29 11.19 -0.13
N GLU A 56 -11.53 11.35 -1.21
CA GLU A 56 -11.35 10.29 -2.20
C GLU A 56 -10.74 9.03 -1.57
N ILE A 57 -9.94 9.16 -0.52
CA ILE A 57 -9.28 8.05 0.19
C ILE A 57 -10.30 7.09 0.82
N LEU A 58 -11.47 7.58 1.23
CA LEU A 58 -12.53 6.76 1.81
C LEU A 58 -13.28 5.93 0.76
N LYS A 59 -13.10 6.23 -0.53
CA LYS A 59 -13.76 5.51 -1.62
C LYS A 59 -12.88 4.35 -2.07
N ARG A 60 -13.48 3.17 -2.23
CA ARG A 60 -12.79 1.97 -2.74
C ARG A 60 -12.06 2.21 -4.08
N ASN A 61 -12.63 3.05 -4.94
CA ASN A 61 -12.07 3.43 -6.24
C ASN A 61 -11.82 4.94 -6.32
N GLY A 62 -11.38 5.55 -5.23
CA GLY A 62 -11.08 6.98 -5.18
C GLY A 62 -9.95 7.38 -6.11
N ALA A 63 -9.92 8.66 -6.49
CA ALA A 63 -8.89 9.22 -7.36
C ALA A 63 -7.56 9.51 -6.61
N TYR A 64 -6.95 8.47 -6.02
CA TYR A 64 -5.68 8.55 -5.30
C TYR A 64 -4.76 7.38 -5.66
N VAL A 65 -3.46 7.56 -5.41
CA VAL A 65 -2.45 6.49 -5.41
C VAL A 65 -2.02 6.25 -3.97
N SER A 66 -1.82 5.00 -3.57
CA SER A 66 -1.35 4.62 -2.24
C SER A 66 -0.06 3.83 -2.35
N SER A 67 0.88 4.08 -1.43
CA SER A 67 1.99 3.19 -1.17
C SER A 67 1.52 1.93 -0.45
N TRP A 68 2.43 0.96 -0.35
CA TRP A 68 2.33 -0.15 0.59
C TRP A 68 2.41 0.35 2.05
N ARG A 69 1.89 -0.47 2.98
CA ARG A 69 1.99 -0.21 4.42
C ARG A 69 3.44 -0.26 4.89
N VAL A 70 3.88 0.82 5.51
CA VAL A 70 5.09 0.87 6.33
C VAL A 70 4.69 0.75 7.80
N THR A 71 5.57 0.23 8.65
CA THR A 71 5.37 0.23 10.10
C THR A 71 6.51 0.97 10.78
N GLU A 72 6.19 1.75 11.81
CA GLU A 72 7.17 2.52 12.57
C GLU A 72 6.93 2.30 14.07
N ASP A 73 8.00 2.11 14.82
CA ASP A 73 7.93 2.02 16.28
C ASP A 73 8.19 3.40 16.90
N ILE A 74 7.29 3.83 17.79
CA ILE A 74 7.45 5.04 18.59
C ILE A 74 7.23 4.63 20.04
N ASP A 75 8.28 4.70 20.84
CA ASP A 75 8.29 4.36 22.26
C ASP A 75 7.68 2.97 22.57
N GLY A 76 8.00 1.97 21.74
CA GLY A 76 7.52 0.59 21.89
C GLY A 76 6.09 0.34 21.40
N THR A 77 5.46 1.34 20.77
CA THR A 77 4.18 1.17 20.08
C THR A 77 4.41 1.15 18.57
N THR A 78 4.01 0.07 17.91
CA THR A 78 4.10 -0.05 16.45
C THR A 78 2.89 0.55 15.76
N TYR A 79 3.11 1.55 14.92
CA TYR A 79 2.10 2.21 14.12
C TYR A 79 2.14 1.73 12.68
N GLU A 80 0.99 1.73 12.00
CA GLU A 80 0.89 1.43 10.57
C GLU A 80 0.76 2.73 9.77
N LEU A 81 1.56 2.88 8.71
CA LEU A 81 1.63 4.08 7.90
C LEU A 81 1.32 3.80 6.44
N PHE A 82 0.62 4.73 5.82
CA PHE A 82 0.22 4.69 4.41
C PHE A 82 0.48 6.07 3.80
N ASN A 83 1.27 6.15 2.75
CA ASN A 83 1.45 7.39 1.98
C ASN A 83 0.49 7.37 0.81
N MET A 84 -0.23 8.48 0.59
CA MET A 84 -1.09 8.65 -0.56
C MET A 84 -0.92 10.02 -1.18
N CYS A 85 -1.27 10.11 -2.45
CA CYS A 85 -1.30 11.36 -3.18
C CYS A 85 -2.45 11.40 -4.19
N VAL A 86 -2.81 12.62 -4.56
CA VAL A 86 -3.70 12.87 -5.70
C VAL A 86 -2.91 12.57 -6.98
N GLN A 87 -3.52 11.78 -7.88
CA GLN A 87 -3.03 11.39 -9.22
C GLN A 87 -1.57 11.78 -9.57
N VAL A 88 -0.75 10.77 -9.86
CA VAL A 88 0.69 10.75 -10.21
C VAL A 88 1.37 12.09 -10.55
N ALA A 89 0.81 12.91 -11.45
CA ALA A 89 1.36 14.22 -11.80
C ALA A 89 1.44 15.24 -10.64
N LYS A 90 0.69 15.05 -9.55
CA LYS A 90 0.61 15.98 -8.42
C LYS A 90 1.15 15.43 -7.10
N CYS A 91 1.74 14.22 -7.10
CA CYS A 91 2.17 13.58 -5.86
C CYS A 91 3.29 14.34 -5.13
N ILE A 92 4.10 15.10 -5.86
CA ILE A 92 5.14 15.95 -5.28
C ILE A 92 4.56 17.15 -4.53
N ASP A 93 3.44 17.70 -5.03
CA ASP A 93 2.82 18.90 -4.47
C ASP A 93 1.78 18.57 -3.41
N THR A 94 1.01 17.50 -3.60
CA THR A 94 -0.17 17.18 -2.80
C THR A 94 -0.15 15.72 -2.36
N SER A 95 0.24 15.52 -1.10
CA SER A 95 0.34 14.19 -0.48
C SER A 95 -0.16 14.21 0.96
N ILE A 96 -0.51 13.03 1.44
CA ILE A 96 -0.90 12.77 2.81
C ILE A 96 -0.23 11.47 3.26
N VAL A 97 0.25 11.45 4.50
CA VAL A 97 0.66 10.22 5.17
C VAL A 97 -0.32 9.99 6.30
N LEU A 98 -0.99 8.84 6.28
CA LEU A 98 -1.79 8.36 7.39
C LEU A 98 -0.93 7.53 8.32
N MET A 99 -1.20 7.62 9.61
CA MET A 99 -0.66 6.76 10.63
C MET A 99 -1.78 6.27 11.53
N PHE A 100 -1.92 4.97 11.69
CA PHE A 100 -2.91 4.34 12.56
C PHE A 100 -2.26 3.76 13.80
N ALA A 101 -2.95 3.87 14.93
CA ALA A 101 -2.64 3.08 16.12
C ALA A 101 -2.78 1.57 15.83
N PRO A 102 -2.11 0.68 16.58
CA PRO A 102 -2.13 -0.77 16.32
C PRO A 102 -3.53 -1.40 16.21
N ASN A 103 -4.51 -0.84 16.91
CA ASN A 103 -5.90 -1.30 16.92
C ASN A 103 -6.80 -0.58 15.89
N GLY A 104 -6.25 0.36 15.13
CA GLY A 104 -6.97 1.18 14.16
C GLY A 104 -8.02 2.12 14.75
N THR A 105 -8.10 2.29 16.08
CA THR A 105 -9.15 3.14 16.70
C THR A 105 -8.81 4.61 16.68
N GLN A 106 -7.55 4.95 16.43
CA GLN A 106 -7.05 6.32 16.32
C GLN A 106 -6.18 6.43 15.08
N ALA A 107 -6.26 7.58 14.42
CA ALA A 107 -5.44 7.92 13.29
C ALA A 107 -4.88 9.34 13.44
N TRP A 108 -3.75 9.56 12.80
CA TRP A 108 -3.10 10.86 12.62
C TRP A 108 -2.68 10.99 11.17
N ALA A 109 -2.51 12.22 10.71
CA ALA A 109 -1.94 12.43 9.39
C ALA A 109 -0.98 13.61 9.36
N GLY A 110 0.00 13.51 8.47
CA GLY A 110 0.73 14.64 7.94
C GLY A 110 0.24 14.90 6.52
N LEU A 111 0.05 16.17 6.16
CA LEU A 111 -0.30 16.59 4.80
C LEU A 111 0.80 17.50 4.27
N SER A 112 1.02 17.44 2.96
CA SER A 112 1.80 18.42 2.21
C SER A 112 0.94 18.91 1.06
N GLU A 113 0.61 20.21 1.04
CA GLU A 113 -0.14 20.85 -0.04
C GLU A 113 0.65 22.03 -0.59
N LYS A 114 1.13 21.91 -1.83
CA LYS A 114 2.02 22.87 -2.49
C LYS A 114 3.22 23.24 -1.60
N GLY A 115 3.79 22.24 -0.94
CA GLY A 115 4.90 22.38 -0.01
C GLY A 115 4.53 22.84 1.41
N VAL A 116 3.28 23.26 1.66
CA VAL A 116 2.81 23.62 2.99
C VAL A 116 2.48 22.35 3.77
N LYS A 117 3.16 22.15 4.90
CA LYS A 117 2.95 20.98 5.76
C LYS A 117 1.98 21.29 6.89
N SER A 118 1.03 20.38 7.13
CA SER A 118 0.09 20.45 8.24
C SER A 118 -0.14 19.05 8.84
N TYR A 119 -0.76 19.00 10.02
CA TYR A 119 -1.05 17.75 10.72
C TYR A 119 -2.52 17.66 11.13
N LEU A 120 -3.07 16.45 11.10
CA LEU A 120 -4.42 16.14 11.55
C LEU A 120 -4.39 15.16 12.72
N GLY A 121 -5.40 15.24 13.58
CA GLY A 121 -5.58 14.33 14.73
C GLY A 121 -4.71 14.66 15.94
N GLY A 122 -4.01 15.80 15.92
CA GLY A 122 -3.15 16.24 17.04
C GLY A 122 -2.02 15.26 17.38
N PRO A 123 -1.14 14.91 16.41
CA PRO A 123 -0.03 14.00 16.69
C PRO A 123 0.98 14.60 17.67
N SER A 124 1.56 13.75 18.52
CA SER A 124 2.71 14.11 19.37
C SER A 124 3.93 14.51 18.54
N GLU A 125 4.93 15.12 19.16
CA GLU A 125 6.16 15.51 18.47
C GLU A 125 6.87 14.34 17.78
N ALA A 126 6.98 13.19 18.46
CA ALA A 126 7.57 11.98 17.89
C ALA A 126 6.78 11.46 16.67
N GLN A 127 5.46 11.49 16.76
CA GLN A 127 4.56 11.16 15.64
C GLN A 127 4.72 12.13 14.47
N GLN A 128 4.86 13.44 14.73
CA GLN A 128 5.10 14.45 13.71
C GLN A 128 6.44 14.23 13.00
N VAL A 129 7.50 13.85 13.71
CA VAL A 129 8.80 13.53 13.11
C VAL A 129 8.67 12.38 12.10
N VAL A 130 7.97 11.31 12.47
CA VAL A 130 7.72 10.16 11.58
C VAL A 130 6.88 10.59 10.38
N LEU A 131 5.75 11.26 10.60
CA LEU A 131 4.87 11.74 9.53
C LEU A 131 5.60 12.68 8.55
N LYS A 132 6.42 13.60 9.07
CA LYS A 132 7.21 14.54 8.27
C LYS A 132 8.25 13.84 7.41
N ARG A 133 8.90 12.79 7.94
CA ARG A 133 9.86 11.96 7.19
C ARG A 133 9.17 11.24 6.04
N GLN A 134 7.98 10.69 6.27
CA GLN A 134 7.24 9.97 5.24
C GLN A 134 6.58 10.89 4.19
N LEU A 135 6.28 12.14 4.55
CA LEU A 135 5.85 13.17 3.59
C LEU A 135 6.97 13.58 2.62
N TYR A 136 8.22 13.28 2.98
CA TYR A 136 9.38 13.42 2.10
C TYR A 136 9.61 12.08 1.40
N VAL A 137 8.96 11.89 0.26
CA VAL A 137 9.41 10.87 -0.68
C VAL A 137 10.54 11.54 -1.46
N PRO A 138 11.82 11.18 -1.26
CA PRO A 138 12.86 11.63 -2.19
C PRO A 138 12.38 11.26 -3.59
N GLU A 139 12.47 12.19 -4.55
CA GLU A 139 12.21 11.87 -5.94
C GLU A 139 12.92 10.56 -6.25
N PRO A 140 12.24 9.52 -6.77
CA PRO A 140 12.97 8.39 -7.30
C PRO A 140 14.03 8.98 -8.24
N PRO A 141 15.29 8.53 -8.17
CA PRO A 141 16.32 9.05 -9.05
C PRO A 141 15.74 9.07 -10.46
N PRO A 142 15.93 10.17 -11.23
CA PRO A 142 15.24 10.37 -12.49
C PRO A 142 15.37 9.09 -13.30
N ALA A 143 14.22 8.53 -13.68
CA ALA A 143 14.15 7.31 -14.47
C ALA A 143 15.17 7.41 -15.61
N THR A 144 16.22 6.61 -15.57
CA THR A 144 17.31 6.70 -16.55
C THR A 144 16.92 6.16 -17.92
N GLY A 145 15.70 5.62 -18.04
CA GLY A 145 15.14 5.12 -19.28
C GLY A 145 13.62 5.36 -19.37
N PRO A 146 13.07 5.25 -20.59
CA PRO A 146 11.65 5.48 -20.84
C PRO A 146 10.74 4.44 -20.17
N TYR A 147 9.50 4.82 -19.88
CA TYR A 147 8.47 3.89 -19.45
C TYR A 147 7.90 3.12 -20.65
N LEU A 148 7.23 1.98 -20.38
CA LEU A 148 6.62 1.15 -21.42
C LEU A 148 5.70 1.96 -22.35
N PHE A 149 4.88 2.86 -21.79
CA PHE A 149 4.00 3.73 -22.59
C PHE A 149 4.77 4.68 -23.52
N ASP A 150 5.89 5.25 -23.06
CA ASP A 150 6.72 6.15 -23.88
C ASP A 150 7.36 5.40 -25.05
N VAL A 151 7.73 4.12 -24.84
CA VAL A 151 8.27 3.26 -25.89
C VAL A 151 7.18 2.85 -26.88
N MET A 152 6.01 2.41 -26.40
CA MET A 152 4.88 2.05 -27.27
C MET A 152 4.39 3.21 -28.11
N LYS A 153 4.34 4.43 -27.55
CA LYS A 153 3.93 5.63 -28.28
C LYS A 153 4.90 5.99 -29.39
N ARG A 154 6.22 5.82 -29.16
CA ARG A 154 7.27 6.12 -30.14
C ARG A 154 7.46 4.99 -31.15
N ASN A 155 7.16 3.75 -30.77
CA ASN A 155 7.35 2.57 -31.59
C ASN A 155 6.08 1.70 -31.63
N PRO A 156 5.24 1.81 -32.68
CA PRO A 156 4.01 1.04 -32.78
C PRO A 156 4.23 -0.47 -32.94
N ALA A 157 5.46 -0.93 -33.24
CA ALA A 157 5.77 -2.36 -33.20
C ALA A 157 5.69 -2.92 -31.77
N TYR A 158 6.10 -2.15 -30.76
CA TYR A 158 6.00 -2.55 -29.35
C TYR A 158 4.54 -2.69 -28.91
N ALA A 159 3.69 -1.72 -29.28
CA ALA A 159 2.26 -1.79 -28.98
C ALA A 159 1.60 -3.01 -29.63
N ARG A 160 1.93 -3.30 -30.89
CA ARG A 160 1.43 -4.50 -31.60
C ARG A 160 1.91 -5.79 -30.94
N ALA A 161 3.18 -5.88 -30.58
CA ALA A 161 3.74 -7.05 -29.91
C ALA A 161 3.08 -7.29 -28.55
N LEU A 162 2.91 -6.23 -27.73
CA LEU A 162 2.23 -6.33 -26.44
C LEU A 162 0.76 -6.75 -26.60
N ASN A 163 0.02 -6.11 -27.52
CA ASN A 163 -1.38 -6.48 -27.74
C ASN A 163 -1.50 -7.93 -28.22
N GLY A 164 -0.64 -8.39 -29.13
CA GLY A 164 -0.60 -9.78 -29.55
C GLY A 164 -0.33 -10.74 -28.38
N LEU A 165 0.60 -10.39 -27.47
CA LEU A 165 0.84 -11.16 -26.26
C LEU A 165 -0.41 -11.23 -25.36
N LEU A 166 -1.06 -10.09 -25.13
CA LEU A 166 -2.24 -10.00 -24.26
C LEU A 166 -3.48 -10.69 -24.84
N ASP A 167 -3.68 -10.63 -26.16
CA ASP A 167 -4.81 -11.26 -26.86
C ASP A 167 -4.75 -12.79 -26.81
N HIS A 168 -3.55 -13.36 -26.68
CA HIS A 168 -3.32 -14.81 -26.60
C HIS A 168 -3.07 -15.31 -25.17
N ALA A 169 -3.06 -14.41 -24.18
CA ALA A 169 -2.85 -14.77 -22.79
C ALA A 169 -4.20 -15.12 -22.15
N ASP A 170 -4.61 -16.38 -22.31
CA ASP A 170 -5.76 -16.91 -21.59
C ASP A 170 -5.58 -16.70 -20.08
N LYS A 171 -6.60 -16.14 -19.42
CA LYS A 171 -6.71 -15.97 -17.95
C LYS A 171 -5.92 -14.80 -17.33
N LEU A 172 -5.52 -13.78 -18.09
CA LEU A 172 -5.04 -12.55 -17.47
C LEU A 172 -6.16 -11.82 -16.70
N PRO A 173 -5.85 -11.22 -15.53
CA PRO A 173 -6.80 -10.34 -14.85
C PRO A 173 -7.10 -9.11 -15.71
N THR A 174 -8.31 -8.55 -15.57
CA THR A 174 -8.81 -7.45 -16.40
C THR A 174 -7.90 -6.22 -16.41
N TRP A 175 -7.22 -5.92 -15.30
CA TRP A 175 -6.25 -4.81 -15.25
C TRP A 175 -5.06 -5.04 -16.19
N ALA A 176 -4.56 -6.28 -16.28
CA ALA A 176 -3.41 -6.62 -17.12
C ALA A 176 -3.77 -6.61 -18.61
N GLN A 177 -5.00 -7.00 -18.96
CA GLN A 177 -5.54 -6.85 -20.32
C GLN A 177 -5.65 -5.38 -20.76
N GLY A 178 -5.82 -4.46 -19.80
CA GLY A 178 -5.88 -3.01 -20.04
C GLY A 178 -4.53 -2.33 -20.23
N MET A 179 -3.42 -3.04 -20.01
CA MET A 179 -2.08 -2.47 -19.93
C MET A 179 -1.63 -1.75 -21.20
N GLY A 180 -1.97 -2.27 -22.39
CA GLY A 180 -1.65 -1.62 -23.67
C GLY A 180 -2.45 -0.34 -23.94
N LYS A 181 -3.49 -0.04 -23.13
CA LYS A 181 -4.47 1.02 -23.40
C LYS A 181 -4.23 2.32 -22.61
N GLY A 182 -3.25 2.36 -21.70
CA GLY A 182 -2.93 3.60 -20.97
C GLY A 182 -4.01 4.06 -19.99
N ASN A 183 -4.90 3.17 -19.55
CA ASN A 183 -6.09 3.51 -18.79
C ASN A 183 -5.84 3.87 -17.31
N GLY A 184 -4.58 3.97 -16.87
CA GLY A 184 -4.21 4.35 -15.50
C GLY A 184 -4.33 3.24 -14.45
N TRP A 185 -4.67 2.01 -14.85
CA TRP A 185 -4.82 0.88 -13.94
C TRP A 185 -3.49 0.21 -13.59
N ALA A 186 -2.46 0.45 -14.39
CA ALA A 186 -1.13 -0.11 -14.21
C ALA A 186 -0.09 0.99 -13.94
N VAL A 187 0.78 0.73 -12.97
CA VAL A 187 2.03 1.49 -12.78
C VAL A 187 3.13 0.72 -13.48
N HIS A 188 4.01 1.44 -14.16
CA HIS A 188 5.13 0.88 -14.92
C HIS A 188 6.44 1.30 -14.27
N SER A 189 7.41 0.38 -14.24
CA SER A 189 8.79 0.75 -13.98
C SER A 189 9.38 1.44 -15.23
N PRO A 190 10.43 2.25 -15.06
CA PRO A 190 11.35 2.55 -16.16
C PRO A 190 11.88 1.27 -16.79
N VAL A 191 12.28 1.35 -18.06
CA VAL A 191 12.94 0.23 -18.74
C VAL A 191 14.21 -0.18 -17.97
N THR A 192 14.37 -1.47 -17.75
CA THR A 192 15.65 -2.08 -17.37
C THR A 192 16.18 -2.88 -18.55
N LYS A 193 17.50 -3.08 -18.61
CA LYS A 193 18.11 -3.87 -19.67
C LYS A 193 18.69 -5.15 -19.09
N ALA A 194 18.44 -6.27 -19.75
CA ALA A 194 19.04 -7.55 -19.41
C ALA A 194 19.68 -8.16 -20.65
N THR A 195 20.89 -8.72 -20.49
CA THR A 195 21.56 -9.44 -21.57
C THR A 195 21.41 -10.94 -21.32
N ILE A 196 20.81 -11.64 -22.28
CA ILE A 196 20.62 -13.10 -22.26
C ILE A 196 21.24 -13.63 -23.55
N ASP A 197 22.20 -14.54 -23.44
CA ASP A 197 22.93 -15.15 -24.58
C ASP A 197 23.47 -14.14 -25.60
N GLY A 198 24.04 -13.04 -25.11
CA GLY A 198 24.61 -11.97 -25.96
C GLY A 198 23.59 -11.03 -26.60
N THR A 199 22.29 -11.27 -26.42
CA THR A 199 21.22 -10.38 -26.89
C THR A 199 20.74 -9.50 -25.73
N THR A 200 20.63 -8.19 -25.96
CA THR A 200 20.11 -7.25 -24.95
C THR A 200 18.61 -7.06 -25.13
N TYR A 201 17.87 -7.28 -24.06
CA TYR A 201 16.42 -7.13 -23.97
C TYR A 201 16.07 -5.91 -23.12
N GLU A 202 14.99 -5.25 -23.51
CA GLU A 202 14.32 -4.22 -22.71
C GLU A 202 13.23 -4.88 -21.88
N LEU A 203 13.32 -4.71 -20.57
CA LEU A 203 12.38 -5.25 -19.59
C LEU A 203 11.58 -4.12 -19.00
N PHE A 204 10.27 -4.35 -18.88
CA PHE A 204 9.35 -3.41 -18.26
C PHE A 204 8.57 -4.17 -17.19
N ALA A 205 8.68 -3.73 -15.94
CA ALA A 205 7.86 -4.26 -14.87
C ALA A 205 6.59 -3.41 -14.77
N THR A 206 5.49 -4.08 -14.43
CA THR A 206 4.15 -3.51 -14.45
C THR A 206 3.32 -4.21 -13.40
N CYS A 207 2.51 -3.43 -12.72
CA CYS A 207 1.69 -3.90 -11.61
C CYS A 207 0.40 -3.09 -11.60
N GLU A 208 -0.65 -3.69 -11.06
CA GLU A 208 -1.89 -2.99 -10.80
C GLU A 208 -1.65 -1.86 -9.81
N SER A 209 -2.16 -0.66 -10.10
CA SER A 209 -1.93 0.58 -9.35
C SER A 209 -2.17 0.50 -7.84
N GLN A 210 -3.01 -0.43 -7.40
CA GLN A 210 -3.29 -0.69 -5.98
C GLN A 210 -2.47 -1.83 -5.36
N ASN A 211 -1.65 -2.54 -6.15
CA ASN A 211 -0.93 -3.77 -5.78
C ASN A 211 0.56 -3.74 -6.15
N CYS A 212 1.15 -2.58 -6.40
CA CYS A 212 2.53 -2.43 -6.86
C CYS A 212 3.60 -2.57 -5.77
N ASN A 213 4.44 -3.60 -5.90
CA ASN A 213 5.79 -3.65 -5.32
C ASN A 213 6.82 -3.75 -6.47
N LEU A 214 7.28 -2.61 -6.99
CA LEU A 214 8.34 -2.56 -7.99
C LEU A 214 9.65 -2.21 -7.26
N SER A 215 10.27 -3.21 -6.64
CA SER A 215 11.62 -3.14 -6.07
C SER A 215 12.65 -3.59 -7.08
#